data_AF-A0A8X6PEU1-F1
#
_entry.id   AF-A0A8X6PEU1-F1
#
_cell.length_a   1.000
_cell.length_b   1.000
_cell.length_c   1.000
_cell.angle_alpha   90.00
_cell.angle_beta   90.00
_cell.angle_gamma   90.00
#
_symmetry.space_group_name_H-M   'P 1'
#
loop_
_entity.id
_entity.type
_entity.pdbx_description
1 polymer ?
#
loop_
_entity_poly.entity_id
_entity_poly.type
_entity_poly.pdbx_seq_one_letter_code
_entity_poly.pdbx_strand_id
1 'polypeptide(L)'
;GLNSVEYYVQFDDGPKGRTIGHGTYKSILHSSADYLNVSFEKEVEAKVFKKKLPKPNYPLKFGWMPVIYSRKEKAWCLKNFGPDLRNVKRSQMFRINFLDDGITIDTQSYLKVPSIPVLIQNIFAFIFFAITSFWRTGRNLLEKNPSFFSAGLFSKAGPSREQVSQSITKVTFYGDGWKDRSINSTNKQLTKPDKKIKLTMIGPEPAYALTSLCMVQAGLTVLKEGDKMPLEGGVFTPGVAFEGTTIQDRLEKRGMSFTFEDIL
;
A
#
# COMPACT_ATOMS: atom_id res chain seq x y z
N GLY A 1 -13.03 -4.64 18.29
CA GLY A 1 -12.01 -3.73 17.69
C GLY A 1 -11.09 -4.48 16.74
N LEU A 2 -10.28 -3.82 15.91
CA LEU A 2 -9.38 -4.50 14.96
C LEU A 2 -8.01 -4.81 15.58
N ASN A 3 -7.47 -6.02 15.35
CA ASN A 3 -6.14 -6.46 15.80
C ASN A 3 -5.11 -6.39 14.68
N SER A 4 -5.47 -6.93 13.52
CA SER A 4 -4.53 -7.08 12.42
C SER A 4 -5.22 -7.13 11.06
N VAL A 5 -4.51 -6.72 10.02
CA VAL A 5 -5.00 -6.68 8.64
C VAL A 5 -3.96 -7.27 7.69
N GLU A 6 -4.38 -8.25 6.90
CA GLU A 6 -3.65 -8.69 5.72
C GLU A 6 -4.35 -8.17 4.48
N TYR A 7 -3.65 -7.47 3.58
CA TYR A 7 -4.24 -7.02 2.33
C TYR A 7 -3.50 -7.53 1.11
N TYR A 8 -4.28 -7.85 0.08
CA TYR A 8 -3.84 -8.50 -1.14
C TYR A 8 -4.18 -7.61 -2.34
N VAL A 9 -3.15 -7.13 -3.02
CA VAL A 9 -3.26 -6.31 -4.23
C VAL A 9 -3.25 -7.21 -5.46
N GLN A 10 -4.16 -6.96 -6.38
CA GLN A 10 -4.27 -7.60 -7.67
C GLN A 10 -4.46 -6.54 -8.74
N PHE A 11 -3.68 -6.67 -9.82
CA PHE A 11 -3.83 -5.87 -11.02
C PHE A 11 -4.36 -6.79 -12.11
N ASP A 12 -5.56 -6.49 -12.60
CA ASP A 12 -6.13 -7.22 -13.73
C ASP A 12 -5.90 -6.39 -14.99
N ASP A 13 -5.05 -6.93 -15.85
CA ASP A 13 -4.66 -6.29 -17.10
C ASP A 13 -5.68 -6.65 -18.18
N GLY A 14 -6.06 -5.66 -18.99
CA GLY A 14 -6.93 -5.88 -20.15
C GLY A 14 -6.27 -6.73 -21.24
N PRO A 15 -7.00 -7.10 -22.31
CA PRO A 15 -6.45 -7.87 -23.44
C PRO A 15 -5.24 -7.25 -24.11
N LYS A 16 -5.09 -5.92 -24.03
CA LYS A 16 -3.92 -5.16 -24.54
C LYS A 16 -2.72 -5.17 -23.59
N GLY A 17 -2.80 -5.92 -22.49
CA GLY A 17 -1.79 -5.98 -21.44
C GLY A 17 -1.66 -4.65 -20.69
N ARG A 18 -0.57 -4.52 -19.94
CA ARG A 18 -0.25 -3.33 -19.16
C ARG A 18 1.12 -2.78 -19.55
N THR A 19 1.19 -1.47 -19.59
CA THR A 19 2.43 -0.71 -19.73
C THR A 19 2.43 0.41 -18.71
N ILE A 20 3.58 0.67 -18.10
CA ILE A 20 3.76 1.72 -17.12
C ILE A 20 4.66 2.80 -17.72
N GLY A 21 4.35 4.06 -17.46
CA GLY A 21 5.14 5.17 -17.98
C GLY A 21 6.51 5.28 -17.34
N HIS A 22 7.40 5.92 -18.10
CA HIS A 22 8.79 6.17 -17.74
C HIS A 22 8.98 6.96 -16.44
N GLY A 23 8.01 7.80 -16.06
CA GLY A 23 8.05 8.50 -14.78
C GLY A 23 8.15 7.53 -13.60
N THR A 24 7.27 6.53 -13.55
CA THR A 24 7.29 5.49 -12.50
C THR A 24 8.59 4.69 -12.55
N TYR A 25 9.08 4.35 -13.74
CA TYR A 25 10.35 3.65 -13.91
C TYR A 25 11.53 4.43 -13.30
N LYS A 26 11.61 5.73 -13.59
CA LYS A 26 12.61 6.63 -13.00
C LYS A 26 12.49 6.71 -11.49
N SER A 27 11.27 6.85 -10.97
CA SER A 27 11.04 6.90 -9.53
C SER A 27 11.53 5.62 -8.84
N ILE A 28 11.26 4.44 -9.39
CA ILE A 28 11.76 3.17 -8.86
C ILE A 28 13.30 3.13 -8.93
N LEU A 29 13.90 3.57 -10.03
CA LEU A 29 15.35 3.58 -10.21
C LEU A 29 16.06 4.44 -9.16
N HIS A 30 15.59 5.68 -8.99
CA HIS A 30 16.18 6.61 -8.03
C HIS A 30 15.88 6.21 -6.59
N SER A 31 14.65 5.77 -6.30
CA SER A 31 14.28 5.32 -4.95
C SER A 31 15.12 4.13 -4.49
N SER A 32 15.43 3.18 -5.38
CA SER A 32 16.29 2.04 -5.05
C SER A 32 17.71 2.45 -4.72
N ALA A 33 18.27 3.41 -5.47
CA ALA A 33 19.61 3.94 -5.19
C ALA A 33 19.63 4.72 -3.85
N ASP A 34 18.59 5.50 -3.59
CA ASP A 34 18.47 6.29 -2.36
C ASP A 34 18.16 5.41 -1.13
N TYR A 35 17.55 4.24 -1.32
CA TYR A 35 17.15 3.32 -0.25
C TYR A 35 18.32 2.85 0.64
N LEU A 36 19.54 2.91 0.12
CA LEU A 36 20.75 2.56 0.87
C LEU A 36 21.30 3.72 1.73
N ASN A 37 20.83 4.95 1.48
CA ASN A 37 21.30 6.17 2.14
C ASN A 37 20.24 6.81 3.07
N VAL A 38 19.24 6.03 3.51
CA VAL A 38 18.04 6.52 4.23
C VAL A 38 18.29 6.84 5.71
N SER A 39 19.44 7.39 6.07
CA SER A 39 19.70 7.84 7.46
C SER A 39 18.74 8.96 7.87
N PHE A 40 18.45 9.89 6.95
CA PHE A 40 17.62 11.06 7.20
C PHE A 40 16.19 10.73 7.70
N GLU A 41 15.52 9.74 7.08
CA GLU A 41 14.15 9.38 7.44
C GLU A 41 14.06 8.90 8.90
N LYS A 42 15.02 8.08 9.33
CA LYS A 42 15.09 7.57 10.71
C LYS A 42 15.36 8.70 11.72
N GLU A 43 16.21 9.64 11.36
CA GLU A 43 16.52 10.80 12.20
C GLU A 43 15.31 11.71 12.37
N VAL A 44 14.57 11.99 11.30
CA VAL A 44 13.34 12.78 11.35
C VAL A 44 12.27 12.05 12.16
N GLU A 45 12.07 10.76 11.92
CA GLU A 45 11.09 9.97 12.69
C GLU A 45 11.40 9.97 14.19
N ALA A 46 12.67 9.85 14.60
CA ALA A 46 13.05 9.92 16.01
C ALA A 46 12.87 11.32 16.64
N LYS A 47 12.97 12.38 15.82
CA LYS A 47 12.72 13.76 16.26
C LYS A 47 11.23 14.03 16.43
N VAL A 48 10.39 13.56 15.51
CA VAL A 48 8.94 13.81 15.49
C VAL A 48 8.18 12.88 16.44
N PHE A 49 8.49 11.59 16.43
CA PHE A 49 7.77 10.59 17.21
C PHE A 49 8.56 10.15 18.45
N LYS A 50 8.08 10.54 19.64
CA LYS A 50 8.71 10.23 20.92
C LYS A 50 8.23 8.93 21.52
N LYS A 51 6.92 8.66 21.43
CA LYS A 51 6.30 7.41 21.84
C LYS A 51 6.48 6.35 20.74
N LYS A 52 6.78 5.12 21.14
CA LYS A 52 6.89 3.97 20.23
C LYS A 52 5.57 3.22 20.15
N LEU A 53 5.33 2.53 19.03
CA LEU A 53 4.20 1.61 18.91
C LEU A 53 4.33 0.49 19.96
N PRO A 54 3.28 0.20 20.74
CA PRO A 54 3.26 -0.98 21.60
C PRO A 54 3.33 -2.24 20.74
N LYS A 55 3.95 -3.29 21.29
CA LYS A 55 4.01 -4.59 20.63
C LYS A 55 2.59 -5.19 20.58
N PRO A 56 2.13 -5.67 19.42
CA PRO A 56 0.84 -6.37 19.35
C PRO A 56 0.93 -7.72 20.08
N ASN A 57 -0.12 -8.09 20.80
CA ASN A 57 -0.18 -9.36 21.53
C ASN A 57 -0.49 -10.55 20.62
N TYR A 58 -1.18 -10.31 19.51
CA TYR A 58 -1.49 -11.30 18.49
C TYR A 58 -0.94 -10.84 17.13
N PRO A 59 0.39 -10.82 16.94
CA PRO A 59 0.99 -10.42 15.68
C PRO A 59 0.66 -11.41 14.56
N LEU A 60 0.59 -10.88 13.35
CA LEU A 60 0.58 -11.68 12.13
C LEU A 60 1.88 -12.46 12.02
N LYS A 61 1.78 -13.71 11.58
CA LYS A 61 2.96 -14.58 11.41
C LYS A 61 3.81 -14.06 10.26
N PHE A 62 5.06 -13.68 10.55
CA PHE A 62 6.01 -13.26 9.54
C PHE A 62 6.99 -14.39 9.21
N GLY A 63 6.85 -14.98 8.03
CA GLY A 63 7.82 -15.96 7.51
C GLY A 63 8.97 -15.28 6.77
N TRP A 64 10.19 -15.84 6.83
CA TRP A 64 11.41 -15.28 6.22
C TRP A 64 11.36 -15.22 4.68
N MET A 65 10.62 -16.14 4.04
CA MET A 65 10.51 -16.17 2.58
C MET A 65 9.73 -14.96 2.04
N PRO A 66 10.26 -14.24 1.03
CA PRO A 66 9.60 -13.08 0.43
C PRO A 66 8.35 -13.46 -0.36
N VAL A 67 8.23 -14.73 -0.73
CA VAL A 67 7.12 -15.28 -1.51
C VAL A 67 6.37 -16.29 -0.66
N ILE A 68 5.04 -16.25 -0.69
CA ILE A 68 4.18 -17.24 -0.04
C ILE A 68 3.01 -17.64 -0.91
N TYR A 69 2.48 -18.85 -0.69
CA TYR A 69 1.18 -19.24 -1.23
C TYR A 69 0.09 -18.89 -0.22
N SER A 70 -0.83 -17.99 -0.59
CA SER A 70 -1.98 -17.64 0.24
C SER A 70 -3.11 -18.64 0.00
N ARG A 71 -3.53 -19.35 1.05
CA ARG A 71 -4.70 -20.23 0.99
C ARG A 71 -6.01 -19.43 0.85
N LYS A 72 -6.06 -18.20 1.39
CA LYS A 72 -7.22 -17.32 1.34
C LYS A 72 -7.52 -16.89 -0.10
N GLU A 73 -6.47 -16.48 -0.82
CA GLU A 73 -6.57 -15.99 -2.20
C GLU A 73 -6.29 -17.07 -3.27
N LYS A 74 -5.92 -18.29 -2.84
CA LYS A 74 -5.48 -19.40 -3.70
C LYS A 74 -4.45 -18.97 -4.76
N ALA A 75 -3.49 -18.14 -4.33
CA ALA A 75 -2.53 -17.50 -5.22
C ALA A 75 -1.16 -17.35 -4.58
N TRP A 76 -0.12 -17.36 -5.40
CA TRP A 76 1.22 -16.97 -5.01
C TRP A 76 1.29 -15.45 -4.83
N CYS A 77 1.97 -15.03 -3.76
CA CYS A 77 2.01 -13.64 -3.34
C CYS A 77 3.44 -13.22 -2.97
N LEU A 78 3.82 -12.01 -3.39
CA LEU A 78 5.02 -11.33 -2.92
C LEU A 78 4.67 -10.49 -1.68
N LYS A 79 5.42 -10.66 -0.59
CA LYS A 79 5.25 -9.91 0.67
C LYS A 79 5.78 -8.49 0.59
N ASN A 80 5.27 -7.63 1.47
CA ASN A 80 5.79 -6.28 1.72
C ASN A 80 5.91 -5.45 0.44
N PHE A 81 4.93 -5.57 -0.45
CA PHE A 81 4.91 -4.83 -1.69
C PHE A 81 4.59 -3.35 -1.44
N GLY A 82 5.47 -2.48 -1.93
CA GLY A 82 5.22 -1.05 -1.99
C GLY A 82 5.47 -0.27 -0.69
N PRO A 83 5.31 1.06 -0.74
CA PRO A 83 5.57 1.95 0.38
C PRO A 83 4.44 1.99 1.42
N ASP A 84 3.27 1.41 1.13
CA ASP A 84 2.03 1.66 1.88
C ASP A 84 2.09 1.21 3.34
N LEU A 85 2.85 0.14 3.65
CA LEU A 85 3.11 -0.25 5.04
C LEU A 85 3.78 0.86 5.86
N ARG A 86 4.62 1.70 5.24
CA ARG A 86 5.21 2.87 5.91
C ARG A 86 4.15 3.91 6.25
N ASN A 87 3.19 4.16 5.35
CA ASN A 87 2.08 5.08 5.60
C ASN A 87 1.17 4.57 6.72
N VAL A 88 0.86 3.28 6.74
CA VAL A 88 0.07 2.65 7.83
C VAL A 88 0.82 2.78 9.16
N LYS A 89 2.11 2.44 9.21
CA LYS A 89 2.94 2.58 10.41
C LYS A 89 2.98 4.03 10.91
N ARG A 90 3.20 5.00 10.02
CA ARG A 90 3.24 6.43 10.37
C ARG A 90 1.91 6.96 10.88
N SER A 91 0.80 6.50 10.31
CA SER A 91 -0.54 6.85 10.80
C SER A 91 -0.72 6.40 12.25
N GLN A 92 -0.31 5.17 12.58
CA GLN A 92 -0.37 4.67 13.95
C GLN A 92 0.60 5.40 14.90
N MET A 93 1.83 5.71 14.44
CA MET A 93 2.78 6.52 15.21
C MET A 93 2.20 7.90 15.52
N PHE A 94 1.54 8.53 14.54
CA PHE A 94 0.91 9.84 14.71
C PHE A 94 -0.20 9.78 15.77
N ARG A 95 -1.11 8.80 15.69
CA ARG A 95 -2.20 8.60 16.66
C ARG A 95 -1.70 8.52 18.09
N ILE A 96 -0.66 7.74 18.34
CA ILE A 96 -0.10 7.57 19.70
C ILE A 96 0.57 8.86 20.19
N ASN A 97 1.29 9.55 19.31
CA ASN A 97 2.09 10.72 19.69
C ASN A 97 1.27 12.01 19.83
N PHE A 98 0.21 12.17 19.05
CA PHE A 98 -0.51 13.45 18.93
C PHE A 98 -2.00 13.38 19.24
N LEU A 99 -2.61 12.18 19.24
CA LEU A 99 -4.04 12.00 19.50
C LEU A 99 -4.33 11.14 20.74
N ASP A 100 -3.28 10.73 21.47
CA ASP A 100 -3.33 9.83 22.63
C ASP A 100 -4.14 8.53 22.39
N ASP A 101 -4.18 8.07 21.13
CA ASP A 101 -4.82 6.82 20.74
C ASP A 101 -3.78 5.70 20.58
N GLY A 102 -3.82 4.77 21.55
CA GLY A 102 -2.92 3.63 21.67
C GLY A 102 -3.27 2.41 20.80
N ILE A 103 -4.27 2.49 19.91
CA ILE A 103 -4.68 1.35 19.09
C ILE A 103 -3.59 1.03 18.06
N THR A 104 -3.09 -0.20 18.11
CA THR A 104 -2.18 -0.74 17.09
C THR A 104 -2.85 -1.83 16.28
N ILE A 105 -2.57 -1.79 14.97
CA ILE A 105 -3.07 -2.75 13.99
C ILE A 105 -1.85 -3.32 13.28
N ASP A 106 -1.59 -4.60 13.51
CA ASP A 106 -0.51 -5.28 12.81
C ASP A 106 -0.92 -5.50 11.35
N THR A 107 -0.07 -5.08 10.40
CA THR A 107 -0.45 -5.02 8.99
C THR A 107 0.57 -5.70 8.12
N GLN A 108 0.12 -6.56 7.21
CA GLN A 108 0.95 -7.14 6.16
C GLN A 108 0.32 -6.95 4.79
N SER A 109 1.17 -6.69 3.80
CA SER A 109 0.78 -6.43 2.42
C SER A 109 1.27 -7.53 1.50
N TYR A 110 0.45 -7.91 0.53
CA TYR A 110 0.75 -8.96 -0.42
C TYR A 110 0.40 -8.49 -1.83
N LEU A 111 1.29 -8.69 -2.80
CA LEU A 111 0.98 -8.55 -4.21
C LEU A 111 0.73 -9.94 -4.81
N LYS A 112 -0.47 -10.16 -5.36
CA LYS A 112 -0.79 -11.39 -6.07
C LYS A 112 0.00 -11.47 -7.37
N VAL A 113 0.59 -12.63 -7.61
CA VAL A 113 1.41 -12.91 -8.78
C VAL A 113 0.56 -13.75 -9.75
N PRO A 114 0.55 -13.42 -11.06
CA PRO A 114 -0.21 -14.18 -12.05
C PRO A 114 0.30 -15.62 -12.23
N SER A 115 1.62 -15.85 -12.17
CA SER A 115 2.22 -17.18 -12.30
C SER A 115 3.63 -17.26 -11.71
N ILE A 116 4.08 -18.48 -11.36
CA ILE A 116 5.44 -18.73 -10.85
C ILE A 116 6.54 -18.36 -11.86
N PRO A 117 6.43 -18.66 -13.18
CA PRO A 117 7.43 -18.22 -14.14
C PRO A 117 7.58 -16.69 -14.19
N VAL A 118 6.47 -15.96 -14.16
CA VAL A 118 6.47 -14.48 -14.13
C VAL A 118 7.13 -13.96 -12.85
N LEU A 119 6.91 -14.62 -11.71
CA LEU A 119 7.59 -14.28 -10.46
C LEU A 119 9.10 -14.44 -10.57
N ILE A 120 9.57 -15.58 -11.08
CA ILE A 120 10.99 -15.86 -11.24
C ILE A 120 11.62 -14.81 -12.16
N GLN A 121 10.99 -14.53 -13.31
CA GLN A 121 11.41 -13.48 -14.23
C GLN A 121 11.51 -12.11 -13.54
N ASN A 122 10.51 -11.72 -12.77
CA ASN A 122 10.48 -10.45 -12.06
C ASN A 122 11.57 -10.36 -10.97
N ILE A 123 11.88 -11.46 -10.27
CA ILE A 123 12.96 -11.51 -9.28
C ILE A 123 14.31 -11.27 -9.97
N PHE A 124 14.60 -11.97 -11.07
CA PHE A 124 15.84 -11.76 -11.82
C PHE A 124 15.93 -10.34 -12.39
N ALA A 125 14.84 -9.80 -12.93
CA ALA A 125 14.77 -8.44 -13.40
C ALA A 125 15.04 -7.43 -12.28
N PHE A 126 14.47 -7.63 -11.09
CA PHE A 126 14.68 -6.75 -9.94
C PHE A 126 16.12 -6.80 -9.43
N ILE A 127 16.73 -7.99 -9.35
CA ILE A 127 18.14 -8.14 -8.94
C ILE A 127 19.05 -7.45 -9.96
N PHE A 128 18.86 -7.73 -11.26
CA PHE A 128 19.63 -7.09 -12.32
C PHE A 128 19.50 -5.56 -12.25
N PHE A 129 18.28 -5.06 -12.10
CA PHE A 129 17.98 -3.65 -11.98
C PHE A 129 18.64 -3.03 -10.75
N ALA A 130 18.57 -3.68 -9.59
CA ALA A 130 19.21 -3.22 -8.36
C ALA A 130 20.73 -3.06 -8.57
N ILE A 131 21.40 -4.10 -9.08
CA ILE A 131 22.85 -4.09 -9.34
C ILE A 131 23.24 -2.98 -10.33
N THR A 132 22.51 -2.85 -11.44
CA THR A 132 22.82 -1.83 -12.45
C THR A 132 22.48 -0.40 -11.99
N SER A 133 21.56 -0.23 -11.04
CA SER A 133 21.20 1.09 -10.50
C SER A 133 22.28 1.74 -9.62
N PHE A 134 23.25 0.98 -9.12
CA PHE A 134 24.30 1.52 -8.24
C PHE A 134 25.21 2.53 -8.94
N TRP A 135 25.57 2.27 -10.19
CA TRP A 135 26.47 3.13 -10.94
C TRP A 135 25.70 4.17 -11.74
N ARG A 136 26.23 5.41 -11.82
CA ARG A 136 25.64 6.48 -12.63
C ARG A 136 25.46 6.06 -14.10
N THR A 137 26.43 5.36 -14.65
CA THR A 137 26.39 4.84 -16.03
C THR A 137 25.29 3.80 -16.20
N GLY A 138 25.10 2.91 -15.22
CA GLY A 138 24.05 1.91 -15.24
C GLY A 138 22.66 2.54 -15.13
N ARG A 139 22.47 3.54 -14.26
CA ARG A 139 21.23 4.33 -14.22
C ARG A 139 20.92 4.99 -15.56
N ASN A 140 21.91 5.65 -16.16
CA ASN A 140 21.75 6.27 -17.48
C ASN A 140 21.39 5.24 -18.57
N LEU A 141 21.94 4.02 -18.52
CA LEU A 141 21.64 2.95 -19.46
C LEU A 141 20.19 2.45 -19.31
N LEU A 142 19.77 2.19 -18.07
CA LEU A 142 18.41 1.77 -17.72
C LEU A 142 17.39 2.83 -18.16
N GLU A 143 17.62 4.10 -17.83
CA GLU A 143 16.73 5.21 -18.21
C GLU A 143 16.62 5.42 -19.72
N LYS A 144 17.68 5.15 -20.48
CA LYS A 144 17.65 5.31 -21.93
C LYS A 144 16.79 4.24 -22.60
N ASN A 145 16.73 3.03 -22.06
CA ASN A 145 16.07 1.88 -22.69
C ASN A 145 15.10 1.14 -21.73
N PRO A 146 14.10 1.83 -21.13
CA PRO A 146 13.24 1.25 -20.11
C PRO A 146 12.47 0.03 -20.64
N SER A 147 11.99 0.07 -21.89
CA SER A 147 11.22 -1.04 -22.50
C SER A 147 12.07 -2.27 -22.73
N PHE A 148 13.33 -2.11 -23.13
CA PHE A 148 14.23 -3.25 -23.31
C PHE A 148 14.53 -3.94 -21.97
N PHE A 149 14.93 -3.16 -20.96
CA PHE A 149 15.31 -3.70 -19.65
C PHE A 149 14.14 -4.18 -18.79
N SER A 150 12.90 -3.87 -19.20
CA SER A 150 11.69 -4.32 -18.50
C SER A 150 10.83 -5.27 -19.31
N ALA A 151 11.34 -5.80 -20.44
CA ALA A 151 10.58 -6.64 -21.35
C ALA A 151 9.21 -6.04 -21.75
N GLY A 152 9.17 -4.71 -21.97
CA GLY A 152 7.99 -3.97 -22.39
C GLY A 152 7.07 -3.49 -21.26
N LEU A 153 7.31 -3.87 -20.00
CA LEU A 153 6.48 -3.41 -18.87
C LEU A 153 6.54 -1.89 -18.69
N PHE A 154 7.69 -1.27 -18.90
CA PHE A 154 7.86 0.19 -18.84
C PHE A 154 8.12 0.78 -20.22
N SER A 155 7.52 1.94 -20.50
CA SER A 155 7.68 2.63 -21.79
C SER A 155 7.80 4.14 -21.61
N LYS A 156 8.59 4.76 -22.49
CA LYS A 156 8.66 6.23 -22.62
C LYS A 156 7.35 6.83 -23.12
N ALA A 157 6.63 6.12 -23.98
CA ALA A 157 5.31 6.53 -24.44
C ALA A 157 4.22 6.37 -23.35
N GLY A 158 4.48 5.50 -22.36
CA GLY A 158 3.49 5.12 -21.36
C GLY A 158 2.39 4.20 -21.92
N PRO A 159 1.34 3.93 -21.14
CA PRO A 159 0.21 3.13 -21.60
C PRO A 159 -0.66 3.90 -22.61
N SER A 160 -1.31 3.16 -23.51
CA SER A 160 -2.40 3.69 -24.32
C SER A 160 -3.65 3.96 -23.47
N ARG A 161 -4.56 4.80 -23.98
CA ARG A 161 -5.86 5.04 -23.34
C ARG A 161 -6.68 3.75 -23.21
N GLU A 162 -6.60 2.87 -24.20
CA GLU A 162 -7.27 1.57 -24.19
C GLU A 162 -6.75 0.69 -23.04
N GLN A 163 -5.43 0.57 -22.90
CA GLN A 163 -4.80 -0.19 -21.80
C GLN A 163 -5.26 0.36 -20.43
N VAL A 164 -5.27 1.68 -20.27
CA VAL A 164 -5.74 2.33 -19.02
C VAL A 164 -7.22 2.06 -18.77
N SER A 165 -8.06 2.09 -19.81
CA SER A 165 -9.51 1.89 -19.66
C SER A 165 -9.93 0.46 -19.35
N GLN A 166 -9.10 -0.53 -19.75
CA GLN A 166 -9.41 -1.95 -19.60
C GLN A 166 -8.82 -2.57 -18.33
N SER A 167 -7.86 -1.89 -17.71
CA SER A 167 -7.22 -2.35 -16.48
C SER A 167 -8.01 -1.95 -15.24
N ILE A 168 -8.06 -2.85 -14.25
CA ILE A 168 -8.66 -2.58 -12.94
C ILE A 168 -7.70 -2.94 -11.82
N THR A 169 -7.93 -2.33 -10.67
CA THR A 169 -7.25 -2.64 -9.41
C THR A 169 -8.22 -3.31 -8.47
N LYS A 170 -7.81 -4.44 -7.89
CA LYS A 170 -8.55 -5.08 -6.81
C LYS A 170 -7.66 -5.19 -5.58
N VAL A 171 -8.17 -4.76 -4.43
CA VAL A 171 -7.50 -4.92 -3.14
C VAL A 171 -8.43 -5.64 -2.18
N THR A 172 -8.02 -6.81 -1.69
CA THR A 172 -8.80 -7.58 -0.71
C THR A 172 -8.11 -7.49 0.65
N PHE A 173 -8.80 -6.99 1.66
CA PHE A 173 -8.36 -6.92 3.05
C PHE A 173 -9.03 -8.03 3.86
N TYR A 174 -8.26 -8.67 4.72
CA TYR A 174 -8.73 -9.60 5.73
C TYR A 174 -8.34 -9.06 7.10
N GLY A 175 -9.35 -8.67 7.88
CA GLY A 175 -9.18 -8.15 9.23
C GLY A 175 -9.49 -9.22 10.28
N ASP A 176 -8.59 -9.41 11.23
CA ASP A 176 -8.84 -10.16 12.46
C ASP A 176 -9.06 -9.16 13.61
N GLY A 177 -10.05 -9.41 14.45
CA GLY A 177 -10.38 -8.53 15.57
C GLY A 177 -11.34 -9.15 16.58
N TRP A 178 -12.00 -8.30 17.35
CA TRP A 178 -12.95 -8.69 18.40
C TRP A 178 -14.36 -8.21 18.11
N LYS A 179 -15.37 -9.04 18.42
CA LYS A 179 -16.80 -8.72 18.32
C LYS A 179 -17.17 -7.53 19.21
N ASP A 180 -16.69 -7.56 20.45
CA ASP A 180 -16.90 -6.47 21.39
C ASP A 180 -16.02 -5.26 21.02
N ARG A 181 -16.68 -4.11 20.86
CA ARG A 181 -16.06 -2.83 20.55
C ARG A 181 -15.58 -2.08 21.80
N SER A 182 -16.11 -2.42 22.98
CA SER A 182 -15.78 -1.82 24.28
C SER A 182 -14.49 -2.34 24.91
N ILE A 183 -13.88 -3.36 24.29
CA ILE A 183 -12.58 -3.85 24.71
C ILE A 183 -11.55 -2.72 24.51
N ASN A 184 -11.13 -2.07 25.60
CA ASN A 184 -10.09 -1.03 25.61
C ASN A 184 -8.71 -1.63 25.30
N SER A 185 -7.71 -0.81 24.98
CA SER A 185 -6.33 -1.25 24.64
C SER A 185 -5.76 -2.28 25.63
N THR A 186 -6.02 -2.12 26.92
CA THR A 186 -5.61 -3.05 28.00
C THR A 186 -6.37 -4.39 27.98
N ASN A 187 -7.67 -4.40 27.62
CA ASN A 187 -8.47 -5.64 27.56
C ASN A 187 -8.28 -6.38 26.23
N LYS A 188 -7.97 -5.67 25.13
CA LYS A 188 -7.67 -6.26 23.80
C LYS A 188 -6.44 -7.16 23.88
N GLN A 189 -5.59 -6.87 24.84
CA GLN A 189 -4.35 -7.58 25.10
C GLN A 189 -4.56 -8.96 25.77
N LEU A 190 -5.73 -9.25 26.35
CA LEU A 190 -5.96 -10.47 27.14
C LEU A 190 -6.76 -11.56 26.42
N THR A 191 -7.53 -11.20 25.39
CA THR A 191 -8.44 -12.14 24.71
C THR A 191 -8.04 -12.34 23.26
N LYS A 192 -8.14 -13.58 22.77
CA LYS A 192 -7.84 -13.89 21.36
C LYS A 192 -8.89 -13.25 20.44
N PRO A 193 -8.49 -12.71 19.26
CA PRO A 193 -9.44 -12.24 18.25
C PRO A 193 -10.47 -13.32 17.87
N ASP A 194 -11.75 -12.95 17.87
CA ASP A 194 -12.91 -13.83 17.69
C ASP A 194 -13.86 -13.38 16.54
N LYS A 195 -13.45 -12.36 15.78
CA LYS A 195 -14.18 -11.84 14.61
C LYS A 195 -13.27 -11.76 13.40
N LYS A 196 -13.79 -12.13 12.23
CA LYS A 196 -13.08 -11.96 10.95
C LYS A 196 -13.92 -11.17 9.96
N ILE A 197 -13.33 -10.13 9.40
CA ILE A 197 -13.96 -9.31 8.37
C ILE A 197 -13.17 -9.35 7.09
N LYS A 198 -13.86 -9.17 5.97
CA LYS A 198 -13.27 -9.01 4.66
C LYS A 198 -13.77 -7.72 4.04
N LEU A 199 -12.86 -6.96 3.44
CA LEU A 199 -13.18 -5.79 2.63
C LEU A 199 -12.59 -6.01 1.24
N THR A 200 -13.41 -5.92 0.21
CA THR A 200 -12.96 -5.92 -1.18
C THR A 200 -13.10 -4.52 -1.76
N MET A 201 -12.01 -3.94 -2.22
CA MET A 201 -11.98 -2.69 -2.95
C MET A 201 -11.73 -2.97 -4.43
N ILE A 202 -12.54 -2.35 -5.30
CA ILE A 202 -12.33 -2.38 -6.75
C ILE A 202 -12.28 -0.95 -7.26
N GLY A 203 -11.27 -0.65 -8.06
CA GLY A 203 -11.07 0.65 -8.69
C GLY A 203 -10.51 0.52 -10.11
N PRO A 204 -10.35 1.64 -10.82
CA PRO A 204 -9.78 1.65 -12.15
C PRO A 204 -8.26 1.32 -12.12
N GLU A 205 -7.60 1.45 -13.27
CA GLU A 205 -6.17 1.23 -13.44
C GLU A 205 -5.33 1.89 -12.32
N PRO A 206 -4.37 1.16 -11.72
CA PRO A 206 -3.74 1.54 -10.46
C PRO A 206 -2.86 2.79 -10.52
N ALA A 207 -2.13 3.02 -11.61
CA ALA A 207 -1.08 4.03 -11.64
C ALA A 207 -1.60 5.42 -12.00
N TYR A 208 -2.50 5.52 -12.97
CA TYR A 208 -2.96 6.77 -13.57
C TYR A 208 -4.38 7.09 -13.14
N ALA A 209 -5.34 6.21 -13.47
CA ALA A 209 -6.74 6.51 -13.27
C ALA A 209 -7.08 6.56 -11.78
N LEU A 210 -6.69 5.53 -11.02
CA LEU A 210 -6.96 5.44 -9.58
C LEU A 210 -6.21 6.53 -8.81
N THR A 211 -4.90 6.70 -9.06
CA THR A 211 -4.10 7.72 -8.38
C THR A 211 -4.64 9.13 -8.62
N SER A 212 -5.01 9.47 -9.86
CA SER A 212 -5.56 10.79 -10.18
C SER A 212 -6.91 11.01 -9.51
N LEU A 213 -7.77 9.99 -9.51
CA LEU A 213 -9.06 10.01 -8.84
C LEU A 213 -8.88 10.24 -7.33
N CYS A 214 -8.01 9.47 -6.68
CA CYS A 214 -7.69 9.61 -5.25
C CYS A 214 -7.12 10.99 -4.93
N MET A 215 -6.19 11.50 -5.73
CA MET A 215 -5.58 12.83 -5.53
C MET A 215 -6.64 13.94 -5.60
N VAL A 216 -7.50 13.93 -6.63
CA VAL A 216 -8.56 14.93 -6.79
C VAL A 216 -9.58 14.84 -5.65
N GLN A 217 -10.01 13.63 -5.28
CA GLN A 217 -10.98 13.49 -4.18
C GLN A 217 -10.37 13.88 -2.83
N ALA A 218 -9.11 13.52 -2.56
CA ALA A 218 -8.40 13.95 -1.36
C ALA A 218 -8.33 15.48 -1.27
N GLY A 219 -7.92 16.16 -2.35
CA GLY A 219 -7.86 17.63 -2.38
C GLY A 219 -9.21 18.29 -2.15
N LEU A 220 -10.28 17.75 -2.76
CA LEU A 220 -11.64 18.25 -2.54
C LEU A 220 -12.14 17.98 -1.12
N THR A 221 -11.77 16.85 -0.51
CA THR A 221 -12.10 16.55 0.89
C THR A 221 -11.42 17.53 1.84
N VAL A 222 -10.12 17.77 1.67
CA VAL A 222 -9.39 18.77 2.48
C VAL A 222 -10.03 20.16 2.34
N LEU A 223 -10.40 20.56 1.12
CA LEU A 223 -10.99 21.88 0.88
C LEU A 223 -12.40 22.04 1.46
N LYS A 224 -13.22 20.99 1.43
CA LYS A 224 -14.65 21.05 1.79
C LYS A 224 -14.95 20.60 3.22
N GLU A 225 -14.08 19.79 3.80
CA GLU A 225 -14.22 19.21 5.14
C GLU A 225 -12.99 19.55 5.99
N GLY A 226 -12.46 20.77 5.81
CA GLY A 226 -11.29 21.25 6.55
C GLY A 226 -11.51 21.26 8.07
N ASP A 227 -12.74 21.47 8.50
CA ASP A 227 -13.20 21.38 9.90
C ASP A 227 -13.08 19.98 10.50
N LYS A 228 -13.00 18.94 9.65
CA LYS A 228 -12.80 17.54 10.08
C LYS A 228 -11.34 17.10 10.02
N MET A 229 -10.43 17.96 9.57
CA MET A 229 -9.01 17.65 9.59
C MET A 229 -8.51 17.61 11.04
N PRO A 230 -7.57 16.71 11.37
CA PRO A 230 -7.02 16.62 12.71
C PRO A 230 -6.20 17.87 13.06
N LEU A 231 -6.25 18.29 14.32
CA LEU A 231 -5.49 19.43 14.85
C LEU A 231 -5.80 20.76 14.11
N GLU A 232 -4.95 21.77 14.28
CA GLU A 232 -5.09 23.09 13.61
C GLU A 232 -4.38 23.15 12.24
N GLY A 233 -3.82 22.02 11.77
CA GLY A 233 -3.08 21.91 10.51
C GLY A 233 -1.73 21.20 10.67
N GLY A 234 -1.08 20.90 9.53
CA GLY A 234 0.21 20.22 9.50
C GLY A 234 0.36 19.22 8.35
N VAL A 235 1.27 18.26 8.52
CA VAL A 235 1.52 17.17 7.57
C VAL A 235 0.93 15.89 8.12
N PHE A 236 -0.05 15.34 7.39
CA PHE A 236 -0.79 14.16 7.81
C PHE A 236 -0.63 13.01 6.83
N THR A 237 -0.63 11.79 7.35
CA THR A 237 -0.85 10.62 6.51
C THR A 237 -2.34 10.48 6.18
N PRO A 238 -2.71 9.83 5.05
CA PRO A 238 -4.10 9.67 4.66
C PRO A 238 -4.96 8.98 5.73
N GLY A 239 -4.40 8.00 6.45
CA GLY A 239 -5.11 7.27 7.50
C GLY A 239 -5.46 8.10 8.74
N VAL A 240 -4.84 9.26 8.92
CA VAL A 240 -5.19 10.22 9.98
C VAL A 240 -6.03 11.36 9.41
N ALA A 241 -5.64 11.89 8.25
CA ALA A 241 -6.32 13.02 7.63
C ALA A 241 -7.79 12.74 7.30
N PHE A 242 -8.10 11.51 6.87
CA PHE A 242 -9.39 11.22 6.26
C PHE A 242 -10.32 10.31 7.08
N GLU A 243 -9.90 9.84 8.27
CA GLU A 243 -10.67 8.89 9.09
C GLU A 243 -12.08 9.40 9.44
N GLY A 244 -12.23 10.69 9.72
CA GLY A 244 -13.50 11.33 10.04
C GLY A 244 -14.24 11.97 8.86
N THR A 245 -13.77 11.78 7.63
CA THR A 245 -14.25 12.52 6.44
C THR A 245 -15.13 11.68 5.52
N THR A 246 -15.78 12.32 4.55
CA THR A 246 -16.59 11.60 3.53
C THR A 246 -15.76 11.11 2.33
N ILE A 247 -14.43 10.95 2.46
CA ILE A 247 -13.57 10.56 1.33
C ILE A 247 -14.05 9.27 0.66
N GLN A 248 -14.51 8.27 1.44
CA GLN A 248 -15.00 7.00 0.89
C GLN A 248 -16.21 7.23 -0.01
N ASP A 249 -17.24 7.94 0.47
CA ASP A 249 -18.44 8.27 -0.31
C ASP A 249 -18.10 9.00 -1.62
N ARG A 250 -17.08 9.86 -1.58
CA ARG A 250 -16.62 10.60 -2.77
C ARG A 250 -15.94 9.69 -3.79
N LEU A 251 -15.16 8.72 -3.33
CA LEU A 251 -14.54 7.70 -4.18
C LEU A 251 -15.61 6.78 -4.79
N GLU A 252 -16.60 6.36 -3.99
CA GLU A 252 -17.72 5.53 -4.44
C GLU A 252 -18.54 6.22 -5.54
N LYS A 253 -18.89 7.50 -5.34
CA LYS A 253 -19.56 8.34 -6.35
C LYS A 253 -18.76 8.50 -7.66
N ARG A 254 -17.48 8.14 -7.67
CA ARG A 254 -16.58 8.19 -8.83
C ARG A 254 -16.23 6.80 -9.38
N GLY A 255 -16.99 5.78 -8.98
CA GLY A 255 -16.89 4.43 -9.56
C GLY A 255 -15.97 3.48 -8.83
N MET A 256 -15.49 3.83 -7.63
CA MET A 256 -14.90 2.83 -6.74
C MET A 256 -15.97 2.00 -6.05
N SER A 257 -15.65 0.74 -5.75
CA SER A 257 -16.51 -0.16 -4.98
C SER A 257 -15.81 -0.61 -3.71
N PHE A 258 -16.54 -0.62 -2.60
CA PHE A 258 -16.11 -1.11 -1.30
C PHE A 258 -17.15 -2.13 -0.82
N THR A 259 -16.77 -3.40 -0.74
CA THR A 259 -17.67 -4.48 -0.32
C THR A 259 -17.18 -5.06 1.00
N PHE A 260 -17.97 -4.90 2.05
CA PHE A 260 -17.70 -5.44 3.38
C PHE A 260 -18.47 -6.74 3.61
N GLU A 261 -17.77 -7.76 4.13
CA GLU A 261 -18.32 -9.08 4.44
C GLU A 261 -17.86 -9.49 5.84
N ASP A 262 -18.80 -9.98 6.66
CA ASP A 262 -18.46 -10.71 7.89
C ASP A 262 -18.21 -12.17 7.50
N ILE A 263 -17.00 -12.66 7.77
CA ILE A 263 -16.56 -14.00 7.34
C ILE A 263 -16.35 -14.95 8.52
N LEU A 264 -16.62 -14.50 9.77
CA LEU A 264 -16.68 -15.31 11.00
C LEU A 264 -17.32 -14.57 12.21
#